data_AF-A0A897N189-F1
#
_entry.id   AF-A0A897N189-F1
#
_cell.length_a   1.000
_cell.length_b   1.000
_cell.length_c   1.000
_cell.angle_alpha   90.00
_cell.angle_beta   90.00
_cell.angle_gamma   90.00
#
_symmetry.space_group_name_H-M   'P 1'
#
loop_
_entity.id
_entity.type
_entity.pdbx_description
1 polymer ?
#
loop_
_entity_poly.entity_id
_entity_poly.type
_entity_poly.pdbx_seq_one_letter_code
_entity_poly.pdbx_strand_id
1 'polypeptide(L)'
;MSTLSLRSPSWQPIDDVADQIGGPSTLSMPEDWTLSAAWQRAQTATDLGGPINQAERLVALSDGEGPHRVTFALEGDTVVAECDCAGYQYHDGWCAHVASLWWRWSIGEIVVSHLDTGREYEQPPAWLELDGRTDYDALTAAELDAYLACERADVGVREYARETDRAPGTIGTLLGRAREKMGVER
;
A
#
# COMPACT_ATOMS: atom_id res chain seq x y z
N MET A 1 -34.68 -32.77 -2.74
CA MET A 1 -34.44 -31.39 -2.26
C MET A 1 -33.46 -31.47 -1.11
N SER A 2 -32.16 -31.34 -1.39
CA SER A 2 -31.10 -31.41 -0.38
C SER A 2 -30.44 -30.05 -0.27
N THR A 3 -30.54 -29.45 0.91
CA THR A 3 -29.92 -28.18 1.28
C THR A 3 -28.46 -28.43 1.65
N LEU A 4 -27.54 -27.84 0.89
CA LEU A 4 -26.11 -27.81 1.24
C LEU A 4 -25.91 -26.72 2.31
N SER A 5 -25.50 -27.16 3.50
CA SER A 5 -25.05 -26.28 4.58
C SER A 5 -23.62 -25.82 4.28
N LEU A 6 -23.46 -24.52 4.03
CA LEU A 6 -22.16 -23.88 3.87
C LEU A 6 -21.50 -23.76 5.25
N ARG A 7 -20.43 -24.51 5.48
CA ARG A 7 -19.49 -24.26 6.57
C ARG A 7 -18.77 -22.94 6.28
N SER A 8 -18.93 -21.97 7.16
CA SER A 8 -18.10 -20.77 7.19
C SER A 8 -16.65 -21.15 7.53
N PRO A 9 -15.63 -20.62 6.85
CA PRO A 9 -14.25 -20.76 7.30
C PRO A 9 -14.05 -19.96 8.58
N SER A 10 -13.64 -20.63 9.66
CA SER A 10 -13.17 -19.98 10.86
C SER A 10 -11.77 -19.42 10.60
N TRP A 11 -11.66 -18.11 10.46
CA TRP A 11 -10.39 -17.40 10.43
C TRP A 11 -9.69 -17.57 11.78
N GLN A 12 -8.43 -18.01 11.76
CA GLN A 12 -7.52 -17.93 12.90
C GLN A 12 -6.40 -16.94 12.54
N PRO A 13 -5.96 -16.09 13.47
CA PRO A 13 -4.78 -15.25 13.25
C PRO A 13 -3.56 -16.15 13.02
N ILE A 14 -2.82 -15.88 11.95
CA ILE A 14 -1.50 -16.47 11.75
C ILE A 14 -0.54 -15.66 12.62
N ASP A 15 -0.28 -16.15 13.83
CA ASP A 15 0.87 -15.76 14.64
C ASP A 15 2.12 -16.40 14.01
N ASP A 16 2.64 -15.80 12.93
CA ASP A 16 4.00 -16.08 12.39
C ASP A 16 4.46 -14.88 11.54
N VAL A 17 4.54 -13.69 12.15
CA VAL A 17 5.27 -12.53 11.60
C VAL A 17 6.71 -12.61 12.12
N ALA A 18 7.45 -13.62 11.65
CA ALA A 18 8.87 -13.81 11.99
C ALA A 18 9.76 -14.11 10.76
N ASP A 19 9.22 -13.95 9.55
CA ASP A 19 9.99 -13.89 8.29
C ASP A 19 9.83 -12.49 7.68
N GLN A 20 10.15 -11.46 8.47
CA GLN A 20 10.35 -10.12 7.94
C GLN A 20 11.60 -10.20 7.06
N ILE A 21 11.40 -10.10 5.75
CA ILE A 21 12.51 -9.97 4.82
C ILE A 21 13.20 -8.62 5.19
N GLY A 22 14.50 -8.48 4.98
CA GLY A 22 15.25 -7.31 5.46
C GLY A 22 15.33 -6.17 4.44
N GLY A 23 14.98 -4.95 4.87
CA GLY A 23 15.15 -3.67 4.14
C GLY A 23 14.44 -2.53 4.87
N PRO A 24 14.58 -1.25 4.44
CA PRO A 24 13.64 -0.22 4.89
C PRO A 24 12.23 -0.67 4.50
N SER A 25 11.29 -0.67 5.46
CA SER A 25 9.92 -1.10 5.17
C SER A 25 9.28 -0.22 4.10
N THR A 26 9.67 1.06 4.03
CA THR A 26 9.14 2.06 3.10
C THR A 26 9.90 2.08 1.76
N LEU A 27 9.19 2.28 0.66
CA LEU A 27 9.76 2.36 -0.67
C LEU A 27 10.50 3.68 -0.89
N SER A 28 11.82 3.64 -0.99
CA SER A 28 12.60 4.76 -1.51
C SER A 28 12.99 4.52 -2.97
N MET A 29 12.90 5.56 -3.80
CA MET A 29 13.34 5.49 -5.19
C MET A 29 14.77 6.03 -5.32
N PRO A 30 15.70 5.28 -5.92
CA PRO A 30 17.05 5.77 -6.18
C PRO A 30 17.06 7.00 -7.08
N GLU A 31 18.16 7.76 -7.03
CA GLU A 31 18.43 8.79 -8.04
C GLU A 31 18.39 8.17 -9.44
N ASP A 32 17.80 8.90 -10.40
CA ASP A 32 17.65 8.47 -11.79
C ASP A 32 16.95 7.10 -11.97
N TRP A 33 16.09 6.68 -11.04
CA TRP A 33 15.37 5.40 -11.11
C TRP A 33 14.60 5.23 -12.43
N THR A 34 14.11 6.31 -13.04
CA THR A 34 13.42 6.29 -14.34
C THR A 34 14.34 5.91 -15.51
N LEU A 35 15.65 5.96 -15.33
CA LEU A 35 16.66 5.51 -16.30
C LEU A 35 17.20 4.11 -15.96
N SER A 36 16.80 3.53 -14.83
CA SER A 36 17.30 2.23 -14.38
C SER A 36 16.83 1.08 -15.28
N ALA A 37 17.67 0.04 -15.39
CA ALA A 37 17.30 -1.19 -16.08
C ALA A 37 16.07 -1.88 -15.43
N ALA A 38 15.92 -1.76 -14.11
CA ALA A 38 14.74 -2.24 -13.38
C ALA A 38 13.46 -1.57 -13.88
N TRP A 39 13.47 -0.25 -14.06
CA TRP A 39 12.32 0.50 -14.55
C TRP A 39 11.99 0.25 -16.01
N GLN A 40 13.01 0.14 -16.86
CA GLN A 40 12.81 -0.22 -18.26
C GLN A 40 12.17 -1.61 -18.37
N ARG A 41 12.70 -2.58 -17.62
CA ARG A 41 12.19 -3.95 -17.59
C ARG A 41 10.76 -4.03 -17.07
N ALA A 42 10.43 -3.28 -16.02
CA ALA A 42 9.08 -3.18 -15.46
C ALA A 42 8.00 -2.78 -16.47
N GLN A 43 8.35 -1.95 -17.47
CA GLN A 43 7.44 -1.47 -18.49
C GLN A 43 7.32 -2.42 -19.69
N THR A 44 8.32 -3.29 -19.92
CA THR A 44 8.36 -4.16 -21.10
C THR A 44 8.02 -5.62 -20.80
N ALA A 45 8.34 -6.11 -19.60
CA ALA A 45 8.08 -7.48 -19.22
C ALA A 45 6.62 -7.66 -18.77
N THR A 46 5.99 -8.77 -19.16
CA THR A 46 4.69 -9.14 -18.62
C THR A 46 4.86 -9.72 -17.23
N ASP A 47 4.16 -9.17 -16.24
CA ASP A 47 4.06 -9.76 -14.91
C ASP A 47 2.85 -10.70 -14.82
N LEU A 48 3.15 -12.00 -14.68
CA LEU A 48 2.19 -13.11 -14.55
C LEU A 48 1.85 -13.45 -13.10
N GLY A 49 2.27 -12.60 -12.17
CA GLY A 49 2.03 -12.71 -10.75
C GLY A 49 0.58 -12.42 -10.33
N GLY A 50 0.36 -12.34 -9.02
CA GLY A 50 -0.96 -12.14 -8.44
C GLY A 50 -0.93 -11.91 -6.92
N PRO A 51 -2.03 -11.43 -6.33
CA PRO A 51 -2.11 -11.20 -4.90
C PRO A 51 -2.05 -12.52 -4.11
N ILE A 52 -1.30 -12.51 -3.01
CA ILE A 52 -1.31 -13.57 -1.99
C ILE A 52 -2.28 -13.17 -0.87
N ASN A 53 -2.16 -11.93 -0.39
CA ASN A 53 -3.01 -11.33 0.63
C ASN A 53 -3.07 -9.80 0.41
N GLN A 54 -3.51 -9.04 1.42
CA GLN A 54 -3.64 -7.57 1.33
C GLN A 54 -2.30 -6.84 1.18
N ALA A 55 -1.21 -7.42 1.70
CA ALA A 55 0.11 -6.80 1.69
C ALA A 55 1.06 -7.41 0.66
N GLU A 56 0.88 -8.68 0.32
CA GLU A 56 1.87 -9.45 -0.42
C GLU A 56 1.34 -9.99 -1.73
N ARG A 57 2.23 -10.03 -2.72
CA ARG A 57 1.94 -10.49 -4.08
C ARG A 57 3.10 -11.32 -4.60
N LEU A 58 2.82 -12.29 -5.45
CA LEU A 58 3.84 -12.87 -6.32
C LEU A 58 4.03 -11.96 -7.51
N VAL A 59 5.28 -11.72 -7.90
CA VAL A 59 5.65 -11.04 -9.14
C VAL A 59 6.44 -12.03 -10.00
N ALA A 60 5.99 -12.24 -11.23
CA ALA A 60 6.59 -13.21 -12.15
C ALA A 60 6.81 -12.55 -13.51
N LEU A 61 7.98 -11.92 -13.70
CA LEU A 61 8.33 -11.26 -14.94
C LEU A 61 8.64 -12.28 -16.04
N SER A 62 8.09 -12.09 -17.23
CA SER A 62 8.19 -13.03 -18.37
C SER A 62 9.61 -13.31 -18.84
N ASP A 63 10.55 -12.40 -18.56
CA ASP A 63 11.97 -12.49 -18.89
C ASP A 63 12.85 -12.87 -17.68
N GLY A 64 12.23 -13.26 -16.55
CA GLY A 64 12.88 -13.65 -15.30
C GLY A 64 13.01 -15.16 -15.10
N GLU A 65 13.85 -15.55 -14.13
CA GLU A 65 14.14 -16.95 -13.83
C GLU A 65 13.07 -17.61 -12.94
N GLY A 66 12.22 -16.83 -12.26
CA GLY A 66 11.16 -17.35 -11.40
C GLY A 66 10.31 -16.25 -10.74
N PRO A 67 9.22 -16.64 -10.06
CA PRO A 67 8.41 -15.72 -9.28
C PRO A 67 9.10 -15.31 -7.98
N HIS A 68 8.85 -14.08 -7.55
CA HIS A 68 9.36 -13.51 -6.30
C HIS A 68 8.21 -13.04 -5.42
N ARG A 69 8.30 -13.29 -4.11
CA ARG A 69 7.33 -12.75 -3.14
C ARG A 69 7.70 -11.29 -2.86
N VAL A 70 6.70 -10.42 -2.97
CA VAL A 70 6.86 -8.98 -2.80
C VAL A 70 5.79 -8.45 -1.85
N THR A 71 6.20 -7.83 -0.76
CA THR A 71 5.34 -6.95 0.04
C THR A 71 5.18 -5.65 -0.71
N PHE A 72 3.95 -5.20 -0.92
CA PHE A 72 3.63 -3.95 -1.61
C PHE A 72 2.24 -3.46 -1.15
N ALA A 73 2.22 -2.59 -0.14
CA ALA A 73 1.02 -2.12 0.53
C ALA A 73 1.17 -0.67 0.96
N LEU A 74 0.06 -0.01 1.29
CA LEU A 74 0.09 1.30 1.95
C LEU A 74 0.08 1.14 3.47
N GLU A 75 0.93 1.88 4.17
CA GLU A 75 0.97 1.96 5.63
C GLU A 75 1.33 3.41 6.01
N GLY A 76 0.58 4.00 6.94
CA GLY A 76 0.67 5.43 7.22
C GLY A 76 0.42 6.30 5.98
N ASP A 77 1.36 7.18 5.63
CA ASP A 77 1.28 8.02 4.43
C ASP A 77 2.25 7.59 3.32
N THR A 78 2.76 6.35 3.39
CA THR A 78 3.76 5.81 2.48
C THR A 78 3.38 4.42 1.95
N VAL A 79 4.16 3.93 1.00
CA VAL A 79 4.06 2.56 0.47
C VAL A 79 5.20 1.73 1.06
N VAL A 80 4.84 0.61 1.67
CA VAL A 80 5.81 -0.39 2.13
C VAL A 80 6.11 -1.37 1.02
N ALA A 81 7.39 -1.59 0.74
CA ALA A 81 7.84 -2.39 -0.38
C ALA A 81 9.07 -3.23 -0.06
N GLU A 82 8.94 -4.54 -0.27
CA GLU A 82 9.99 -5.51 0.05
C GLU A 82 9.97 -6.68 -0.91
N CYS A 83 11.14 -7.16 -1.35
CA CYS A 83 11.22 -8.27 -2.29
C CYS A 83 12.32 -9.26 -1.90
N ASP A 84 12.01 -10.56 -1.96
CA ASP A 84 12.95 -11.65 -1.66
C ASP A 84 14.08 -11.85 -2.70
N CYS A 85 14.08 -11.09 -3.80
CA CYS A 85 15.07 -11.23 -4.86
C CYS A 85 16.42 -10.60 -4.48
N ALA A 86 17.52 -11.18 -4.97
CA ALA A 86 18.86 -10.65 -4.73
C ALA A 86 19.02 -9.19 -5.21
N GLY A 87 18.36 -8.80 -6.30
CA GLY A 87 18.41 -7.44 -6.84
C GLY A 87 17.91 -6.38 -5.84
N TYR A 88 16.97 -6.72 -4.96
CA TYR A 88 16.46 -5.80 -3.93
C TYR A 88 17.58 -5.40 -2.96
N GLN A 89 18.40 -6.38 -2.55
CA GLN A 89 19.50 -6.18 -1.61
C GLN A 89 20.66 -5.37 -2.21
N TYR A 90 20.86 -5.41 -3.53
CA TYR A 90 21.99 -4.75 -4.21
C TYR A 90 21.65 -3.39 -4.85
N HIS A 91 20.37 -3.03 -4.93
CA HIS A 91 19.91 -1.80 -5.58
C HIS A 91 19.11 -0.90 -4.64
N ASP A 92 19.49 -0.87 -3.36
CA ASP A 92 18.86 -0.04 -2.32
C ASP A 92 17.33 -0.20 -2.27
N GLY A 93 16.86 -1.45 -2.40
CA GLY A 93 15.43 -1.79 -2.41
C GLY A 93 14.74 -1.66 -3.78
N TRP A 94 15.40 -1.12 -4.80
CA TRP A 94 14.81 -0.90 -6.12
C TRP A 94 15.13 -2.00 -7.14
N CYS A 95 14.40 -3.11 -7.04
CA CYS A 95 14.49 -4.22 -8.01
C CYS A 95 13.43 -4.13 -9.11
N ALA A 96 13.57 -4.95 -10.17
CA ALA A 96 12.60 -5.00 -11.27
C ALA A 96 11.18 -5.43 -10.81
N HIS A 97 11.06 -6.20 -9.73
CA HIS A 97 9.76 -6.64 -9.21
C HIS A 97 9.02 -5.49 -8.52
N VAL A 98 9.69 -4.73 -7.64
CA VAL A 98 9.15 -3.52 -7.02
C VAL A 98 8.83 -2.47 -8.07
N ALA A 99 9.72 -2.26 -9.03
CA ALA A 99 9.49 -1.36 -10.16
C ALA A 99 8.26 -1.76 -11.00
N SER A 100 8.05 -3.07 -11.22
CA SER A 100 6.88 -3.59 -11.93
C SER A 100 5.59 -3.28 -11.18
N LEU A 101 5.55 -3.52 -9.86
CA LEU A 101 4.38 -3.19 -9.04
C LEU A 101 4.08 -1.69 -9.05
N TRP A 102 5.11 -0.85 -8.90
CA TRP A 102 4.97 0.59 -8.98
C TRP A 102 4.38 1.05 -10.33
N TRP A 103 4.92 0.53 -11.44
CA TRP A 103 4.43 0.84 -12.79
C TRP A 103 2.96 0.46 -12.94
N ARG A 104 2.62 -0.78 -12.61
CA ARG A 104 1.26 -1.33 -12.78
C ARG A 104 0.25 -0.59 -11.90
N TRP A 105 0.62 -0.22 -10.68
CA TRP A 105 -0.26 0.57 -9.82
C TRP A 105 -0.46 1.98 -10.39
N SER A 106 0.61 2.61 -10.86
CA SER A 106 0.55 3.95 -11.46
C SER A 106 -0.38 4.03 -12.69
N ILE A 107 -0.53 2.93 -13.44
CA ILE A 107 -1.41 2.86 -14.61
C ILE A 107 -2.79 2.24 -14.33
N GLY A 108 -3.10 1.89 -13.08
CA GLY A 108 -4.41 1.32 -12.70
C GLY A 108 -4.58 -0.16 -13.00
N GLU A 109 -3.50 -0.92 -13.19
CA GLU A 109 -3.58 -2.36 -13.45
C GLU A 109 -3.67 -3.23 -12.19
N ILE A 110 -3.28 -2.69 -11.04
CA ILE A 110 -3.36 -3.38 -9.75
C ILE A 110 -3.98 -2.47 -8.70
N VAL A 111 -4.58 -3.10 -7.70
CA VAL A 111 -5.14 -2.43 -6.52
C VAL A 111 -4.19 -2.66 -5.35
N VAL A 112 -3.91 -1.60 -4.59
CA VAL A 112 -3.05 -1.64 -3.40
C VAL A 112 -3.89 -1.34 -2.17
N SER A 113 -3.81 -2.21 -1.17
CA SER A 113 -4.52 -2.04 0.10
C SER A 113 -3.71 -1.18 1.07
N HIS A 114 -4.41 -0.39 1.87
CA HIS A 114 -3.87 0.35 3.01
C HIS A 114 -4.15 -0.43 4.28
N LEU A 115 -3.08 -0.86 4.95
CA LEU A 115 -3.15 -1.82 6.06
C LEU A 115 -3.81 -1.23 7.31
N ASP A 116 -3.56 0.06 7.61
CA ASP A 116 -4.17 0.72 8.77
C ASP A 116 -5.64 1.08 8.59
N THR A 117 -6.03 1.46 7.37
CA THR A 117 -7.39 1.99 7.10
C THR A 117 -8.32 0.95 6.48
N GLY A 118 -7.77 -0.11 5.89
CA GLY A 118 -8.48 -1.11 5.10
C GLY A 118 -8.96 -0.60 3.73
N ARG A 119 -8.58 0.61 3.31
CA ARG A 119 -8.95 1.15 2.00
C ARG A 119 -8.13 0.51 0.89
N GLU A 120 -8.70 0.51 -0.31
CA GLU A 120 -8.07 0.02 -1.52
C GLU A 120 -7.93 1.17 -2.51
N TYR A 121 -6.79 1.19 -3.22
CA TYR A 121 -6.42 2.25 -4.15
C TYR A 121 -6.01 1.66 -5.49
N GLU A 122 -6.77 1.99 -6.54
CA GLU A 122 -6.47 1.59 -7.92
C GLU A 122 -5.24 2.33 -8.47
N GLN A 123 -4.92 3.49 -7.94
CA GLN A 123 -3.75 4.31 -8.31
C GLN A 123 -3.13 4.97 -7.06
N PRO A 124 -1.85 5.38 -7.12
CA PRO A 124 -1.21 6.12 -6.05
C PRO A 124 -2.07 7.31 -5.57
N PRO A 125 -2.46 7.36 -4.29
CA PRO A 125 -3.28 8.46 -3.80
C PRO A 125 -2.47 9.76 -3.75
N ALA A 126 -3.15 10.90 -3.86
CA ALA A 126 -2.51 12.22 -3.88
C ALA A 126 -1.76 12.58 -2.57
N TRP A 127 -2.05 11.90 -1.46
CA TRP A 127 -1.36 12.09 -0.18
C TRP A 127 -0.09 11.24 -0.04
N LEU A 128 0.19 10.32 -0.97
CA LEU A 128 1.31 9.39 -0.86
C LEU A 128 2.66 10.12 -0.89
N GLU A 129 3.50 9.85 0.11
CA GLU A 129 4.92 10.20 0.10
C GLU A 129 5.76 8.92 0.08
N LEU A 130 6.68 8.81 -0.88
CA LEU A 130 7.54 7.62 -0.99
C LEU A 130 8.48 7.49 0.23
N ASP A 131 9.08 8.59 0.66
CA ASP A 131 9.87 8.65 1.90
C ASP A 131 9.03 9.13 3.10
N GLY A 132 7.74 8.80 3.08
CA GLY A 132 6.79 9.11 4.14
C GLY A 132 7.02 8.30 5.41
N ARG A 133 6.01 8.29 6.27
CA ARG A 133 6.07 7.73 7.62
C ARG A 133 4.98 6.70 7.83
N THR A 134 5.27 5.70 8.65
CA THR A 134 4.31 4.66 9.05
C THR A 134 3.81 4.83 10.49
N ASP A 135 4.44 5.69 11.28
CA ASP A 135 4.14 5.89 12.71
C ASP A 135 2.89 6.77 12.92
N TYR A 136 1.73 6.18 12.65
CA TYR A 136 0.40 6.74 12.90
C TYR A 136 -0.39 5.97 13.97
N ASP A 137 0.27 5.15 14.78
CA ASP A 137 -0.34 4.25 15.79
C ASP A 137 -1.30 4.94 16.78
N ALA A 138 -1.15 6.25 16.98
CA ALA A 138 -2.04 7.02 17.84
C ALA A 138 -3.44 7.24 17.23
N LEU A 139 -3.55 7.15 15.91
CA LEU A 139 -4.79 7.35 15.16
C LEU A 139 -5.55 6.03 15.02
N THR A 140 -6.87 6.09 15.15
CA THR A 140 -7.72 4.98 14.69
C THR A 140 -7.75 4.93 13.16
N ALA A 141 -8.09 3.78 12.58
CA ALA A 141 -8.26 3.61 11.14
C ALA A 141 -9.10 4.72 10.48
N ALA A 142 -10.23 5.09 11.10
CA ALA A 142 -11.11 6.14 10.59
C ALA A 142 -10.55 7.57 10.76
N GLU A 143 -9.74 7.80 11.80
CA GLU A 143 -9.05 9.08 12.00
C GLU A 143 -7.90 9.25 11.01
N LEU A 144 -7.07 8.21 10.81
CA LEU A 144 -5.99 8.22 9.82
C LEU A 144 -6.56 8.41 8.42
N ASP A 145 -7.59 7.66 8.05
CA ASP A 145 -8.24 7.80 6.75
C ASP A 145 -8.76 9.23 6.48
N ALA A 146 -9.43 9.84 7.46
CA ALA A 146 -9.87 11.24 7.35
C ALA A 146 -8.69 12.22 7.30
N TYR A 147 -7.62 11.95 8.03
CA TYR A 147 -6.40 12.76 8.07
C TYR A 147 -5.67 12.73 6.73
N LEU A 148 -5.41 11.56 6.16
CA LEU A 148 -4.74 11.42 4.87
C LEU A 148 -5.54 12.10 3.75
N ALA A 149 -6.86 11.86 3.69
CA ALA A 149 -7.68 12.47 2.65
C ALA A 149 -7.80 13.99 2.80
N CYS A 150 -8.12 14.50 3.99
CA CYS A 150 -8.44 15.92 4.16
C CYS A 150 -7.24 16.80 4.50
N GLU A 151 -6.26 16.29 5.25
CA GLU A 151 -5.08 17.07 5.65
C GLU A 151 -3.95 16.93 4.64
N ARG A 152 -3.65 15.71 4.19
CA ARG A 152 -2.49 15.45 3.33
C ARG A 152 -2.82 15.62 1.84
N ALA A 153 -4.03 15.27 1.41
CA ALA A 153 -4.48 15.41 0.02
C ALA A 153 -5.40 16.63 -0.24
N ASP A 154 -5.67 17.47 0.77
CA ASP A 154 -6.52 18.67 0.68
C ASP A 154 -7.95 18.39 0.14
N VAL A 155 -8.48 17.17 0.33
CA VAL A 155 -9.85 16.85 -0.06
C VAL A 155 -10.82 17.50 0.92
N GLY A 156 -11.78 18.27 0.40
CA GLY A 156 -12.74 18.97 1.25
C GLY A 156 -13.59 18.02 2.10
N VAL A 157 -13.77 18.32 3.39
CA VAL A 157 -14.54 17.48 4.35
C VAL A 157 -15.91 17.04 3.82
N ARG A 158 -16.64 17.93 3.13
CA ARG A 158 -17.98 17.60 2.57
C ARG A 158 -17.89 16.72 1.33
N GLU A 159 -16.85 16.89 0.54
CA GLU A 159 -16.57 16.06 -0.62
C GLU A 159 -16.20 14.65 -0.16
N TYR A 160 -15.25 14.55 0.77
CA TYR A 160 -14.80 13.28 1.32
C TYR A 160 -15.91 12.52 2.06
N ALA A 161 -16.75 13.24 2.80
CA ALA A 161 -17.95 12.69 3.42
C ALA A 161 -18.92 12.07 2.39
N ARG A 162 -19.09 12.69 1.21
CA ARG A 162 -19.94 12.17 0.14
C ARG A 162 -19.35 10.94 -0.52
N GLU A 163 -18.05 10.96 -0.81
CA GLU A 163 -17.33 9.83 -1.41
C GLU A 163 -17.44 8.58 -0.54
N THR A 164 -17.41 8.75 0.78
CA THR A 164 -17.33 7.64 1.74
C THR A 164 -18.64 7.34 2.47
N ASP A 165 -19.76 7.91 1.99
CA ASP A 165 -21.09 7.77 2.59
C ASP A 165 -21.12 8.03 4.12
N ARG A 166 -20.36 9.03 4.56
CA ARG A 166 -20.27 9.47 5.95
C ARG A 166 -20.93 10.84 6.11
N ALA A 167 -21.40 11.14 7.33
CA ALA A 167 -21.88 12.49 7.62
C ALA A 167 -20.69 13.47 7.68
N PRO A 168 -20.80 14.70 7.13
CA PRO A 168 -19.72 15.69 7.20
C PRO A 168 -19.27 16.01 8.64
N GLY A 169 -20.21 15.99 9.60
CA GLY A 169 -19.88 16.17 11.02
C GLY A 169 -19.04 15.03 11.60
N THR A 170 -19.22 13.80 11.10
CA THR A 170 -18.39 12.64 11.46
C THR A 170 -16.97 12.84 10.97
N ILE A 171 -16.79 13.19 9.69
CA ILE A 171 -15.45 13.46 9.12
C ILE A 171 -14.76 14.61 9.87
N GLY A 172 -15.47 15.72 10.13
CA GLY A 172 -14.92 16.84 10.89
C GLY A 172 -14.49 16.46 12.32
N THR A 173 -15.24 15.58 12.98
CA THR A 173 -14.89 15.07 14.32
C THR A 173 -13.64 14.19 14.27
N LEU A 174 -13.55 13.29 13.29
CA LEU A 174 -12.38 12.42 13.09
C LEU A 174 -11.12 13.25 12.81
N LEU A 175 -11.21 14.21 11.89
CA LEU A 175 -10.10 15.08 11.53
C LEU A 175 -9.64 15.96 12.71
N GLY A 176 -10.59 16.48 13.50
CA GLY A 176 -10.26 17.25 14.70
C GLY A 176 -9.45 16.46 15.72
N ARG A 177 -9.86 15.20 15.99
CA ARG A 177 -9.12 14.29 16.88
C ARG A 177 -7.77 13.89 16.32
N ALA A 178 -7.70 13.65 15.00
CA ALA A 178 -6.44 13.30 14.35
C ALA A 178 -5.42 14.43 14.50
N ARG A 179 -5.80 15.68 14.21
CA ARG A 179 -4.92 16.85 14.36
C ARG A 179 -4.42 17.04 15.78
N GLU A 180 -5.30 16.88 16.77
CA GLU A 180 -4.92 16.95 18.20
C GLU A 180 -3.84 15.91 18.54
N LYS A 181 -4.01 14.66 18.09
CA LYS A 181 -3.05 13.59 18.34
C LYS A 181 -1.73 13.75 17.57
N MET A 182 -1.78 14.30 16.37
CA MET A 182 -0.60 14.56 15.54
C MET A 182 0.15 15.84 15.96
N GLY A 183 -0.37 16.62 16.92
CA GLY A 183 0.23 17.87 17.36
C GLY A 183 0.18 18.98 16.30
N VAL A 184 -0.74 18.88 15.33
CA VAL A 184 -0.92 19.88 14.28
C VAL A 184 -1.81 21.00 14.82
N GLU A 185 -1.21 22.12 15.23
CA GLU A 185 -1.96 23.34 15.58
C GLU A 185 -2.56 23.99 14.33
N ARG A 186 -3.72 24.61 14.53
CA ARG A 186 -4.67 25.06 13.49
C ARG A 186 -4.29 26.37 12.82
#